data_AF-A0AAJ4T931-F1
#
_entry.id   AF-A0AAJ4T931-F1
#
_cell.length_a   1.000
_cell.length_b   1.000
_cell.length_c   1.000
_cell.angle_alpha   90.00
_cell.angle_beta   90.00
_cell.angle_gamma   90.00
#
_symmetry.space_group_name_H-M   'P 1'
#
loop_
_entity.id
_entity.type
_entity.pdbx_description
1 polymer ?
#
loop_
_entity_poly.entity_id
_entity_poly.type
_entity_poly.pdbx_seq_one_letter_code
_entity_poly.pdbx_strand_id
1 'polypeptide(L)'
;MADIFDDILGSDNSPARSRGRPKGSFKKAPPSNMKYKAIGDNKLLQLDDIYTGVSVDWLSKVFRMSRAAVVASLADCPPLRDGGAKHYDLATAAAYLVDPVKDLQAAMKKLKAEDLPENLRESFWNAQIKELKYQTLAGELWPTQSVLKVLGDAFKSIRSHTMLWADSVEEKGGLTPKQHSLLVGLVDQLLNELHGALVDIDKKSTTRSKIADLYDTTDDAI
;
A
#
# COMPACT_ATOMS: atom_id res chain seq x y z
N MET A 1 36.63 31.48 43.56
CA MET A 1 37.12 30.09 43.36
C MET A 1 37.14 29.49 44.76
N ALA A 2 36.26 28.52 45.05
CA ALA A 2 35.37 28.47 46.24
C ALA A 2 34.21 29.47 46.02
N ASP A 3 32.95 29.09 45.78
CA ASP A 3 32.07 28.25 46.61
C ASP A 3 31.07 27.41 45.78
N ILE A 4 31.53 26.61 44.80
CA ILE A 4 30.66 25.77 43.95
C ILE A 4 30.47 24.34 44.51
N PHE A 5 31.16 23.98 45.59
CA PHE A 5 31.20 22.60 46.09
C PHE A 5 30.36 22.33 47.36
N ASP A 6 29.60 23.30 47.86
CA ASP A 6 28.80 23.13 49.10
C ASP A 6 27.29 22.90 48.86
N ASP A 7 26.84 22.87 47.59
CA ASP A 7 25.43 22.59 47.22
C ASP A 7 25.20 21.11 46.84
N ILE A 8 26.23 20.28 46.90
CA ILE A 8 26.19 18.86 46.47
C ILE A 8 26.03 17.87 47.63
N LEU A 9 26.13 18.30 48.90
CA LEU A 9 26.05 17.40 50.06
C LEU A 9 25.09 17.88 51.15
N GLY A 10 23.79 17.83 50.82
CA GLY A 10 22.75 17.35 51.73
C GLY A 10 22.29 18.28 52.87
N SER A 11 21.12 18.88 52.69
CA SER A 11 20.24 19.17 53.84
C SER A 11 18.85 18.57 53.62
N ASP A 12 18.66 17.46 54.33
CA ASP A 12 17.46 17.09 55.08
C ASP A 12 16.14 17.76 54.66
N ASN A 13 15.47 17.15 53.69
CA ASN A 13 14.03 17.35 53.51
C ASN A 13 13.32 15.99 53.65
N SER A 14 13.12 15.62 54.91
CA SER A 14 12.20 14.57 55.34
C SER A 14 10.89 14.65 54.55
N PRO A 15 10.47 13.62 53.80
CA PRO A 15 9.18 13.67 53.12
C PRO A 15 8.07 13.70 54.18
N ALA A 16 7.32 14.79 54.16
CA ALA A 16 6.14 14.99 54.99
C ALA A 16 5.25 13.75 54.95
N ARG A 17 4.96 13.19 56.14
CA ARG A 17 4.07 12.05 56.35
C ARG A 17 2.77 12.26 55.57
N SER A 18 2.57 11.45 54.53
CA SER A 18 1.33 11.43 53.77
C SER A 18 0.15 11.18 54.72
N ARG A 19 -0.76 12.15 54.73
CA ARG A 19 -2.02 12.12 55.46
C ARG A 19 -2.81 10.87 55.07
N GLY A 20 -3.35 10.21 56.08
CA GLY A 20 -3.90 8.86 56.00
C GLY A 20 -4.85 8.62 54.84
N ARG A 21 -4.65 7.48 54.17
CA ARG A 21 -5.63 6.86 53.29
C ARG A 21 -6.87 6.54 54.14
N PRO A 22 -8.07 7.06 53.84
CA PRO A 22 -9.27 6.58 54.49
C PRO A 22 -9.37 5.09 54.20
N LYS A 23 -9.38 4.26 55.26
CA LYS A 23 -9.64 2.83 55.12
C LYS A 23 -11.04 2.71 54.51
N GLY A 24 -11.09 2.44 53.22
CA GLY A 24 -12.30 2.05 52.54
C GLY A 24 -12.93 0.93 53.34
N SER A 25 -14.13 1.17 53.84
CA SER A 25 -14.97 0.14 54.47
C SER A 25 -14.91 -1.11 53.60
N PHE A 26 -14.34 -2.19 54.13
CA PHE A 26 -14.49 -3.49 53.50
C PHE A 26 -16.00 -3.71 53.39
N LYS A 27 -16.51 -3.69 52.15
CA LYS A 27 -17.92 -3.97 51.88
C LYS A 27 -18.23 -5.29 52.57
N LYS A 28 -19.04 -5.25 53.62
CA LYS A 28 -19.54 -6.45 54.31
C LYS A 28 -20.12 -7.37 53.25
N ALA A 29 -19.83 -8.67 53.37
CA ALA A 29 -20.41 -9.68 52.48
C ALA A 29 -21.93 -9.46 52.38
N PRO A 30 -22.52 -9.54 51.17
CA PRO A 30 -23.95 -9.36 51.00
C PRO A 30 -24.70 -10.32 51.92
N PRO A 31 -25.79 -9.87 52.56
CA PRO A 31 -26.52 -10.70 53.50
C PRO A 31 -27.06 -11.95 52.79
N SER A 32 -27.04 -13.09 53.49
CA SER A 32 -27.31 -14.43 52.92
C SER A 32 -28.70 -14.59 52.27
N ASN A 33 -29.59 -13.63 52.46
CA ASN A 33 -30.95 -13.55 51.97
C ASN A 33 -31.13 -12.58 50.79
N MET A 34 -30.04 -12.15 50.14
CA MET A 34 -30.12 -11.40 48.89
C MET A 34 -30.64 -12.33 47.79
N LYS A 35 -31.94 -12.22 47.46
CA LYS A 35 -32.52 -12.88 46.29
C LYS A 35 -31.79 -12.35 45.06
N TYR A 36 -30.92 -13.17 44.47
CA TYR A 36 -30.40 -12.90 43.14
C TYR A 36 -31.61 -12.81 42.22
N LYS A 37 -31.85 -11.62 41.66
CA LYS A 37 -32.80 -11.47 40.56
C LYS A 37 -32.26 -12.39 39.48
N ALA A 38 -32.99 -13.46 39.17
CA ALA A 38 -32.67 -14.32 38.05
C ALA A 38 -32.39 -13.40 36.86
N ILE A 39 -31.21 -13.57 36.25
CA ILE A 39 -30.90 -12.94 34.97
C ILE A 39 -32.05 -13.37 34.08
N GLY A 40 -32.96 -12.41 33.82
CA GLY A 40 -34.20 -12.67 33.13
C GLY A 40 -33.88 -13.39 31.84
N ASP A 41 -34.72 -14.37 31.52
CA ASP A 41 -34.71 -15.18 30.31
C ASP A 41 -33.92 -14.49 29.20
N ASN A 42 -32.89 -15.18 28.69
CA ASN A 42 -32.23 -14.79 27.47
C ASN A 42 -33.30 -14.74 26.37
N LYS A 43 -33.96 -13.59 26.21
CA LYS A 43 -34.56 -13.17 24.95
C LYS A 43 -33.39 -13.13 23.98
N LEU A 44 -33.11 -14.29 23.40
CA LEU A 44 -32.42 -14.38 22.14
C LEU A 44 -33.25 -13.51 21.19
N LEU A 45 -32.74 -12.31 20.97
CA LEU A 45 -32.84 -11.54 19.74
C LEU A 45 -34.09 -11.83 18.94
N GLN A 46 -35.17 -11.10 19.24
CA GLN A 46 -36.21 -10.96 18.25
C GLN A 46 -35.57 -10.27 17.04
N LEU A 47 -35.72 -10.83 15.84
CA LEU A 47 -35.22 -10.24 14.59
C LEU A 47 -35.71 -8.78 14.43
N ASP A 48 -36.86 -8.47 15.03
CA ASP A 48 -37.45 -7.14 15.12
C ASP A 48 -36.55 -6.11 15.85
N ASP A 49 -35.74 -6.53 16.82
CA ASP A 49 -34.80 -5.66 17.54
C ASP A 49 -33.60 -5.26 16.67
N ILE A 50 -33.27 -6.05 15.64
CA ILE A 50 -32.18 -5.75 14.70
C ILE A 50 -32.60 -4.64 13.73
N TYR A 51 -33.86 -4.66 13.29
CA TYR A 51 -34.41 -3.65 12.37
C TYR A 51 -34.84 -2.35 13.06
N THR A 52 -35.19 -2.40 14.35
CA THR A 52 -35.62 -1.20 15.12
C THR A 52 -34.47 -0.42 15.75
N GLY A 53 -33.23 -0.93 15.62
CA GLY A 53 -32.01 -0.29 16.09
C GLY A 53 -31.46 -0.94 17.36
N VAL A 54 -30.14 -0.96 17.45
CA VAL A 54 -29.39 -1.76 18.40
C VAL A 54 -28.81 -0.90 19.52
N SER A 55 -28.92 -1.37 20.76
CA SER A 55 -28.37 -0.69 21.94
C SER A 55 -26.86 -0.91 22.12
N VAL A 56 -26.20 0.02 22.80
CA VAL A 56 -24.75 -0.05 23.13
C VAL A 56 -24.39 -1.29 23.95
N ASP A 57 -25.26 -1.74 24.85
CA ASP A 57 -25.04 -2.94 25.67
C ASP A 57 -25.07 -4.22 24.83
N TRP A 58 -25.93 -4.23 23.80
CA TRP A 58 -25.98 -5.32 22.85
C TRP A 58 -24.73 -5.34 21.96
N LEU A 59 -24.30 -4.19 21.44
CA LEU A 59 -23.08 -4.09 20.62
C LEU A 59 -21.84 -4.55 21.39
N SER A 60 -21.74 -4.20 22.68
CA SER A 60 -20.67 -4.67 23.58
C SER A 60 -20.65 -6.21 23.68
N LYS A 61 -21.81 -6.86 23.74
CA LYS A 61 -21.92 -8.33 23.80
C LYS A 61 -21.58 -9.00 22.47
N VAL A 62 -22.05 -8.44 21.34
CA VAL A 62 -21.85 -9.02 20.00
C VAL A 62 -20.40 -8.87 19.53
N PHE A 63 -19.83 -7.67 19.66
CA PHE A 63 -18.45 -7.40 19.24
C PHE A 63 -17.40 -7.77 20.30
N ARG A 64 -17.84 -8.24 21.48
CA ARG A 64 -16.97 -8.60 22.62
C ARG A 64 -16.03 -7.46 23.04
N MET A 65 -16.47 -6.22 22.88
CA MET A 65 -15.74 -5.01 23.25
C MET A 65 -16.28 -4.42 24.54
N SER A 66 -15.44 -3.72 25.30
CA SER A 66 -15.91 -3.00 26.49
C SER A 66 -16.89 -1.89 26.10
N ARG A 67 -17.90 -1.62 26.95
CA ARG A 67 -18.87 -0.53 26.71
C ARG A 67 -18.19 0.83 26.46
N ALA A 68 -17.07 1.10 27.13
CA ALA A 68 -16.31 2.33 26.94
C ALA A 68 -15.67 2.40 25.54
N ALA A 69 -15.12 1.27 25.05
CA ALA A 69 -14.56 1.19 23.71
C ALA A 69 -15.65 1.37 22.63
N VAL A 70 -16.81 0.74 22.82
CA VAL A 70 -17.97 0.87 21.92
C VAL A 70 -18.49 2.31 21.87
N VAL A 71 -18.53 3.02 23.00
CA VAL A 71 -18.94 4.43 23.02
C VAL A 71 -17.90 5.34 22.37
N ALA A 72 -16.61 5.05 22.50
CA ALA A 72 -15.54 5.82 21.87
C ALA A 72 -15.54 5.67 20.34
N SER A 73 -15.76 4.46 19.83
CA SER A 73 -15.85 4.19 18.39
C SER A 73 -17.17 4.67 17.76
N LEU A 74 -18.26 4.73 18.54
CA LEU A 74 -19.56 5.26 18.10
C LEU A 74 -19.71 6.76 18.34
N ALA A 75 -18.64 7.48 18.70
CA ALA A 75 -18.69 8.92 18.96
C ALA A 75 -19.08 9.71 17.70
N ASP A 76 -18.62 9.27 16.54
CA ASP A 76 -18.85 9.92 15.24
C ASP A 76 -20.04 9.33 14.45
N CYS A 77 -20.70 8.29 14.98
CA CYS A 77 -21.82 7.64 14.32
C CYS A 77 -23.15 8.35 14.64
N PRO A 78 -23.99 8.69 13.63
CA PRO A 78 -25.31 9.25 13.88
C PRO A 78 -26.22 8.21 14.55
N PRO A 79 -26.87 8.53 15.69
CA PRO A 79 -27.86 7.65 16.30
C PRO A 79 -29.16 7.65 15.50
N LEU A 80 -29.78 6.48 15.35
CA LEU A 80 -31.07 6.33 14.65
C LEU A 80 -32.24 6.86 15.51
N ARG A 81 -32.09 6.79 16.84
CA ARG A 81 -33.08 7.28 17.80
C ARG A 81 -32.40 7.88 19.03
N ASP A 82 -32.70 9.14 19.30
CA ASP A 82 -32.21 9.91 20.46
C ASP A 82 -33.25 9.94 21.61
N GLY A 83 -33.74 8.77 22.01
CA GLY A 83 -34.71 8.63 23.09
C GLY A 83 -34.15 7.87 24.28
N GLY A 84 -33.46 8.56 25.21
CA GLY A 84 -32.97 8.04 26.50
C GLY A 84 -31.84 7.01 26.40
N ALA A 85 -32.02 5.96 25.61
CA ALA A 85 -30.98 5.04 25.18
C ALA A 85 -30.71 5.26 23.68
N LYS A 86 -29.44 5.50 23.33
CA LYS A 86 -29.02 5.63 21.92
C LYS A 86 -29.12 4.27 21.24
N HIS A 87 -29.88 4.23 20.15
CA HIS A 87 -29.97 3.06 19.28
C HIS A 87 -29.25 3.38 17.97
N TYR A 88 -28.41 2.46 17.54
CA TYR A 88 -27.62 2.58 16.32
C TYR A 88 -28.09 1.55 15.31
N ASP A 89 -28.03 1.89 14.03
CA ASP A 89 -28.18 0.90 12.97
C ASP A 89 -27.00 -0.10 13.04
N LEU A 90 -27.31 -1.39 12.90
CA LEU A 90 -26.33 -2.46 13.02
C LEU A 90 -25.26 -2.36 11.92
N ALA A 91 -25.66 -2.09 10.68
CA ALA A 91 -24.74 -2.04 9.55
C ALA A 91 -23.77 -0.86 9.69
N THR A 92 -24.31 0.30 10.05
CA THR A 92 -23.52 1.51 10.30
C THR A 92 -22.61 1.32 11.51
N ALA A 93 -23.13 0.84 12.65
CA ALA A 93 -22.33 0.60 13.86
C ALA A 93 -21.22 -0.43 13.63
N ALA A 94 -21.49 -1.50 12.88
CA ALA A 94 -20.49 -2.52 12.56
C ALA A 94 -19.32 -1.95 11.74
N ALA A 95 -19.57 -1.01 10.83
CA ALA A 95 -18.52 -0.38 10.03
C ALA A 95 -17.54 0.47 10.88
N TYR A 96 -18.03 1.10 11.95
CA TYR A 96 -17.20 1.88 12.87
C TYR A 96 -16.58 1.05 14.00
N LEU A 97 -17.19 -0.07 14.39
CA LEU A 97 -16.71 -0.94 15.47
C LEU A 97 -15.67 -1.95 15.02
N VAL A 98 -15.72 -2.37 13.75
CA VAL A 98 -14.78 -3.33 13.20
C VAL A 98 -13.62 -2.56 12.58
N ASP A 99 -12.48 -2.54 13.27
CA ASP A 99 -11.22 -2.17 12.65
C ASP A 99 -11.05 -3.01 11.37
N PRO A 100 -10.88 -2.40 10.20
CA PRO A 100 -10.69 -3.18 8.99
C PRO A 100 -9.40 -3.98 9.14
N VAL A 101 -9.51 -5.30 9.38
CA VAL A 101 -8.40 -6.29 9.37
C VAL A 101 -7.81 -6.46 7.96
N LYS A 102 -8.06 -5.51 7.07
CA LYS A 102 -7.48 -5.50 5.74
C LYS A 102 -6.07 -4.96 5.90
N ASP A 103 -5.14 -5.89 5.92
CA ASP A 103 -3.75 -5.71 5.53
C ASP A 103 -3.60 -4.41 4.72
N LEU A 104 -3.05 -3.36 5.32
CA LEU A 104 -3.03 -2.00 4.76
C LEU A 104 -2.48 -2.02 3.33
N GLN A 105 -1.53 -2.91 3.06
CA GLN A 105 -0.98 -3.15 1.73
C GLN A 105 -2.00 -3.71 0.73
N ALA A 106 -2.88 -4.63 1.14
CA ALA A 106 -3.94 -5.17 0.30
C ALA A 106 -5.09 -4.16 0.10
N ALA A 107 -5.35 -3.30 1.09
CA ALA A 107 -6.27 -2.17 0.93
C ALA A 107 -5.69 -1.11 -0.02
N MET A 108 -4.41 -0.75 0.11
CA MET A 108 -3.73 0.18 -0.79
C MET A 108 -3.59 -0.35 -2.23
N LYS A 109 -3.45 -1.67 -2.41
CA LYS A 109 -3.50 -2.32 -3.74
C LYS A 109 -4.88 -2.26 -4.40
N LYS A 110 -5.96 -2.14 -3.60
CA LYS A 110 -7.35 -2.06 -4.09
C LYS A 110 -7.87 -0.62 -4.16
N LEU A 111 -7.21 0.31 -3.46
CA LEU A 111 -7.56 1.72 -3.45
C LEU A 111 -7.06 2.36 -4.75
N LYS A 112 -8.01 2.85 -5.55
CA LYS A 112 -7.72 3.63 -6.76
C LYS A 112 -7.07 4.96 -6.35
N ALA A 113 -6.16 5.46 -7.18
CA ALA A 113 -5.56 6.78 -6.99
C ALA A 113 -6.59 7.93 -7.04
N GLU A 114 -7.80 7.66 -7.53
CA GLU A 114 -8.92 8.60 -7.64
C GLU A 114 -9.83 8.61 -6.40
N ASP A 115 -9.87 7.51 -5.65
CA ASP A 115 -10.68 7.40 -4.42
C ASP A 115 -9.95 7.95 -3.17
N LEU A 116 -8.69 8.37 -3.34
CA LEU A 116 -7.91 8.97 -2.26
C LEU A 116 -8.25 10.46 -2.10
N PRO A 117 -8.40 10.97 -0.86
CA PRO A 117 -8.43 12.40 -0.59
C PRO A 117 -7.20 13.10 -1.21
N GLU A 118 -7.37 14.34 -1.67
CA GLU A 118 -6.34 15.06 -2.44
C GLU A 118 -4.97 15.12 -1.73
N ASN A 119 -4.98 15.22 -0.40
CA ASN A 119 -3.77 15.19 0.43
C ASN A 119 -3.01 13.85 0.39
N LEU A 120 -3.70 12.73 0.17
CA LEU A 120 -3.08 11.41 0.09
C LEU A 120 -2.67 11.03 -1.34
N ARG A 121 -3.31 11.62 -2.37
CA ARG A 121 -2.97 11.40 -3.78
C ARG A 121 -1.52 11.79 -4.07
N GLU A 122 -1.07 12.92 -3.55
CA GLU A 122 0.32 13.36 -3.71
C GLU A 122 1.30 12.35 -3.10
N SER A 123 1.00 11.84 -1.90
CA SER A 123 1.83 10.84 -1.23
C SER A 123 1.88 9.51 -1.99
N PHE A 124 0.78 9.11 -2.61
CA PHE A 124 0.69 7.90 -3.44
C PHE A 124 1.55 8.03 -4.71
N TRP A 125 1.43 9.14 -5.43
CA TRP A 125 2.25 9.38 -6.63
C TRP A 125 3.73 9.50 -6.28
N ASN A 126 4.07 10.15 -5.17
CA ASN A 126 5.44 10.24 -4.69
C ASN A 126 6.01 8.86 -4.32
N ALA A 127 5.21 7.98 -3.72
CA ALA A 127 5.61 6.60 -3.44
C ALA A 127 5.83 5.80 -4.73
N GLN A 128 4.91 5.91 -5.70
CA GLN A 128 5.04 5.24 -7.00
C GLN A 128 6.27 5.70 -7.78
N ILE A 129 6.54 7.01 -7.81
CA ILE A 129 7.75 7.55 -8.45
C ILE A 129 9.02 7.00 -7.78
N LYS A 130 9.02 6.86 -6.44
CA LYS A 130 10.16 6.26 -5.72
C LYS A 130 10.34 4.79 -6.06
N GLU A 131 9.26 4.04 -6.19
CA GLU A 131 9.30 2.63 -6.62
C GLU A 131 9.87 2.49 -8.03
N LEU A 132 9.40 3.31 -8.99
CA LEU A 132 9.93 3.33 -10.36
C LEU A 132 11.40 3.75 -10.41
N LYS A 133 11.80 4.74 -9.60
CA LYS A 133 13.22 5.13 -9.46
C LYS A 133 14.07 4.01 -8.88
N TYR A 134 13.55 3.29 -7.89
CA TYR A 134 14.25 2.13 -7.34
C TYR A 134 14.40 1.02 -8.38
N GLN A 135 13.33 0.68 -9.11
CA GLN A 135 13.37 -0.34 -10.18
C GLN A 135 14.32 0.05 -11.33
N THR A 136 14.41 1.33 -11.68
CA THR A 136 15.38 1.78 -12.70
C THR A 136 16.82 1.70 -12.20
N LEU A 137 17.09 2.06 -10.95
CA LEU A 137 18.42 1.91 -10.33
C LEU A 137 18.81 0.44 -10.12
N ALA A 138 17.85 -0.43 -9.81
CA ALA A 138 18.04 -1.86 -9.70
C ALA A 138 18.28 -2.54 -11.07
N GLY A 139 18.05 -1.82 -12.18
CA GLY A 139 18.24 -2.33 -13.53
C GLY A 139 17.09 -3.22 -14.03
N GLU A 140 16.01 -3.35 -13.25
CA GLU A 140 14.81 -4.08 -13.63
C GLU A 140 13.93 -3.29 -14.62
N LEU A 141 13.95 -1.96 -14.54
CA LEU A 141 13.20 -1.08 -15.44
C LEU A 141 14.13 -0.23 -16.31
N TRP A 142 13.97 -0.32 -17.62
CA TRP A 142 14.78 0.44 -18.58
C TRP A 142 13.95 1.55 -19.22
N PRO A 143 14.46 2.80 -19.26
CA PRO A 143 13.85 3.84 -20.06
C PRO A 143 13.86 3.47 -21.54
N THR A 144 12.73 3.62 -22.22
CA THR A 144 12.59 3.30 -23.66
C THR A 144 13.65 4.02 -24.51
N GLN A 145 13.95 5.28 -24.19
CA GLN A 145 14.96 6.06 -24.90
C GLN A 145 16.37 5.45 -24.77
N SER A 146 16.70 4.89 -23.61
CA SER A 146 17.99 4.24 -23.38
C SER A 146 18.10 2.94 -24.17
N VAL A 147 17.03 2.13 -24.22
CA VAL A 147 17.00 0.90 -25.02
C VAL A 147 17.16 1.21 -26.51
N LEU A 148 16.41 2.18 -27.03
CA LEU A 148 16.50 2.60 -28.43
C LEU A 148 17.90 3.13 -28.79
N LYS A 149 18.52 3.87 -27.87
CA LYS A 149 19.89 4.38 -28.08
C LYS A 149 20.89 3.23 -28.17
N VAL A 150 20.89 2.31 -27.21
CA VAL A 150 21.82 1.17 -27.18
C VAL A 150 21.63 0.29 -28.41
N LEU A 151 20.38 0.00 -28.77
CA LEU A 151 20.05 -0.79 -29.95
C LEU A 151 20.49 -0.07 -31.24
N GLY A 152 20.21 1.22 -31.36
CA GLY A 152 20.63 2.02 -32.51
C GLY A 152 22.16 2.09 -32.65
N ASP A 153 22.88 2.23 -31.55
CA ASP A 153 24.34 2.24 -31.56
C ASP A 153 24.93 0.86 -31.90
N ALA A 154 24.32 -0.23 -31.42
CA ALA A 154 24.68 -1.59 -31.82
C ALA A 154 24.47 -1.83 -33.33
N PHE A 155 23.32 -1.40 -33.88
CA PHE A 155 23.04 -1.52 -35.31
C PHE A 155 24.00 -0.70 -36.18
N LYS A 156 24.36 0.51 -35.75
CA LYS A 156 25.38 1.31 -36.45
C LYS A 156 26.72 0.59 -36.47
N SER A 157 27.13 0.02 -35.33
CA SER A 157 28.38 -0.76 -35.24
C SER A 157 28.34 -1.96 -36.18
N ILE A 158 27.25 -2.75 -36.17
CA ILE A 158 27.07 -3.88 -37.09
C ILE A 158 27.18 -3.41 -38.54
N ARG A 159 26.42 -2.38 -38.94
CA ARG A 159 26.47 -1.82 -40.29
C ARG A 159 27.88 -1.42 -40.71
N SER A 160 28.60 -0.69 -39.85
CA SER A 160 29.97 -0.25 -40.13
C SER A 160 30.91 -1.44 -40.31
N HIS A 161 30.81 -2.47 -39.46
CA HIS A 161 31.65 -3.67 -39.59
C HIS A 161 31.33 -4.48 -40.83
N THR A 162 30.05 -4.66 -41.18
CA THR A 162 29.66 -5.45 -42.35
C THR A 162 30.04 -4.76 -43.65
N MET A 163 29.97 -3.42 -43.72
CA MET A 163 30.42 -2.66 -44.89
C MET A 163 31.93 -2.81 -45.13
N LEU A 164 32.73 -2.84 -44.06
CA LEU A 164 34.18 -3.05 -44.15
C LEU A 164 34.57 -4.47 -44.58
N TRP A 165 33.64 -5.44 -44.57
CA TRP A 165 33.93 -6.79 -45.06
C TRP A 165 34.22 -6.81 -46.55
N ALA A 166 33.52 -5.99 -47.35
CA ALA A 166 33.78 -5.92 -48.79
C ALA A 166 35.24 -5.54 -49.07
N ASP A 167 35.70 -4.48 -48.43
CA ASP A 167 37.07 -3.97 -48.53
C ASP A 167 38.09 -4.99 -47.97
N SER A 168 37.79 -5.59 -46.82
CA SER A 168 38.70 -6.54 -46.15
C SER A 168 38.89 -7.83 -46.95
N VAL A 169 37.87 -8.28 -47.68
CA VAL A 169 37.97 -9.49 -48.51
C VAL A 169 38.65 -9.14 -49.84
N GLU A 170 38.45 -7.94 -50.39
CA GLU A 170 39.19 -7.47 -51.57
C GLU A 170 40.70 -7.43 -51.30
N GLU A 171 41.12 -6.85 -50.17
CA GLU A 171 42.53 -6.75 -49.78
C GLU A 171 43.20 -8.12 -49.58
N LYS A 172 42.48 -9.08 -48.95
CA LYS A 172 43.05 -10.38 -48.58
C LYS A 172 42.96 -11.45 -49.66
N GLY A 173 41.85 -11.45 -50.42
CA GLY A 173 41.49 -12.53 -51.34
C GLY A 173 41.58 -12.14 -52.81
N GLY A 174 41.71 -10.85 -53.12
CA GLY A 174 41.66 -10.33 -54.49
C GLY A 174 40.31 -10.59 -55.13
N LEU A 175 39.35 -9.69 -54.92
CA LEU A 175 38.04 -9.80 -55.56
C LEU A 175 38.04 -9.17 -56.95
N THR A 176 37.32 -9.80 -57.88
CA THR A 176 36.96 -9.10 -59.12
C THR A 176 35.89 -8.04 -58.84
N PRO A 177 35.82 -6.93 -59.61
CA PRO A 177 34.83 -5.87 -59.39
C PRO A 177 33.38 -6.36 -59.40
N LYS A 178 33.09 -7.41 -60.19
CA LYS A 178 31.76 -8.05 -60.23
C LYS A 178 31.41 -8.74 -58.92
N GLN A 179 32.35 -9.49 -58.34
CA GLN A 179 32.16 -10.18 -57.06
C GLN A 179 32.05 -9.17 -55.91
N HIS A 180 32.80 -8.07 -55.96
CA HIS A 180 32.70 -6.99 -54.97
C HIS A 180 31.28 -6.41 -54.95
N SER A 181 30.73 -6.05 -56.13
CA SER A 181 29.36 -5.52 -56.22
C SER A 181 28.29 -6.51 -55.71
N LEU A 182 28.49 -7.81 -55.94
CA LEU A 182 27.60 -8.86 -55.46
C LEU A 182 27.66 -8.97 -53.92
N LEU A 183 28.86 -8.93 -53.34
CA LEU A 183 29.06 -8.99 -51.89
C LEU A 183 28.42 -7.78 -51.19
N VAL A 184 28.60 -6.56 -51.72
CA VAL A 184 27.94 -5.36 -51.21
C VAL A 184 26.41 -5.50 -51.25
N GLY A 185 25.86 -6.02 -52.36
CA GLY A 185 24.42 -6.28 -52.48
C GLY A 185 23.90 -7.29 -51.44
N LEU A 186 24.65 -8.35 -51.15
CA LEU A 186 24.30 -9.31 -50.11
C LEU A 186 24.37 -8.70 -48.70
N VAL A 187 25.34 -7.83 -48.44
CA VAL A 187 25.47 -7.10 -47.17
C VAL A 187 24.28 -6.15 -46.97
N ASP A 188 23.88 -5.42 -48.01
CA ASP A 188 22.71 -4.54 -47.95
C ASP A 188 21.41 -5.34 -47.74
N GLN A 189 21.27 -6.49 -48.39
CA GLN A 189 20.14 -7.38 -48.18
C GLN A 189 20.10 -7.89 -46.73
N LEU A 190 21.23 -8.34 -46.18
CA LEU A 190 21.35 -8.78 -44.80
C LEU A 190 20.94 -7.67 -43.82
N LEU A 191 21.38 -6.42 -44.05
CA LEU A 191 21.01 -5.28 -43.20
C LEU A 191 19.52 -4.98 -43.24
N ASN A 192 18.88 -5.10 -44.41
CA ASN A 192 17.44 -4.93 -44.56
C ASN A 192 16.64 -6.04 -43.86
N GLU A 193 17.09 -7.29 -43.97
CA GLU A 193 16.49 -8.43 -43.28
C GLU A 193 16.59 -8.28 -41.76
N LEU A 194 17.75 -7.85 -41.25
CA LEU A 194 17.99 -7.64 -39.82
C LEU A 194 17.11 -6.50 -39.26
N HIS A 195 16.91 -5.43 -40.05
CA HIS A 195 15.95 -4.38 -39.72
C HIS A 195 14.51 -4.90 -39.69
N GLY A 196 14.08 -5.66 -40.70
CA GLY A 196 12.74 -6.26 -40.76
C GLY A 196 12.47 -7.19 -39.58
N ALA A 197 13.43 -8.08 -39.28
CA ALA A 197 13.33 -9.00 -38.16
C ALA A 197 13.18 -8.27 -36.81
N LEU A 198 13.88 -7.15 -36.62
CA LEU A 198 13.76 -6.36 -35.40
C LEU A 198 12.37 -5.75 -35.23
N VAL A 199 11.82 -5.17 -36.30
CA VAL A 199 10.46 -4.58 -36.29
C VAL A 199 9.41 -5.66 -36.02
N ASP A 200 9.61 -6.87 -36.52
CA ASP A 200 8.71 -7.99 -36.26
C ASP A 200 8.81 -8.53 -34.84
N ILE A 201 10.01 -8.51 -34.23
CA ILE A 201 10.20 -8.86 -32.82
C ILE A 201 9.50 -7.84 -31.93
N ASP A 202 9.61 -6.54 -32.23
CA ASP A 202 8.93 -5.48 -31.47
C ASP A 202 7.40 -5.70 -31.42
N LYS A 203 6.78 -5.99 -32.56
CA LYS A 203 5.34 -6.29 -32.65
C LYS A 203 4.91 -7.55 -31.88
N LYS A 204 5.81 -8.53 -31.73
CA LYS A 204 5.55 -9.81 -31.04
C LYS A 204 5.91 -9.76 -29.56
N SER A 205 6.76 -8.82 -29.16
CA SER A 205 7.27 -8.72 -27.80
C SER A 205 6.14 -8.39 -26.83
N THR A 206 6.04 -9.20 -25.76
CA THR A 206 4.99 -9.13 -24.75
C THR A 206 5.34 -8.17 -23.61
N THR A 207 6.50 -7.51 -23.65
CA THR A 207 6.93 -6.58 -22.59
C THR A 207 6.10 -5.30 -22.68
N ARG A 208 5.04 -5.23 -21.89
CA ARG A 208 4.20 -4.04 -21.77
C ARG A 208 4.99 -2.93 -21.08
N SER A 209 4.77 -1.70 -21.53
CA SER A 209 5.23 -0.52 -20.80
C SER A 209 4.53 -0.48 -19.45
N LYS A 210 5.25 -0.15 -18.37
CA LYS A 210 4.66 0.09 -17.04
C LYS A 210 3.50 1.10 -17.07
N ILE A 211 3.50 2.00 -18.06
CA ILE A 211 2.41 2.96 -18.28
C ILE A 211 1.13 2.23 -18.72
N ALA A 212 1.23 1.24 -19.60
CA ALA A 212 0.08 0.47 -20.07
C ALA A 212 -0.56 -0.32 -18.91
N ASP A 213 0.26 -0.88 -18.00
CA ASP A 213 -0.23 -1.59 -16.81
C ASP A 213 -1.03 -0.69 -15.86
N LEU A 214 -0.71 0.61 -15.80
CA LEU A 214 -1.44 1.58 -14.96
C LEU A 214 -2.83 1.90 -15.52
N TYR A 215 -2.99 1.90 -16.86
CA TYR A 215 -4.27 2.17 -17.52
C TYR A 215 -5.15 0.92 -17.66
N ASP A 216 -4.59 -0.28 -17.84
CA ASP A 216 -5.39 -1.53 -17.96
C ASP A 216 -6.22 -1.79 -16.68
N THR A 217 -5.67 -1.43 -15.50
CA THR A 217 -6.42 -1.49 -14.24
C THR A 217 -7.62 -0.54 -14.14
N THR A 218 -7.78 0.40 -15.09
CA THR A 218 -8.88 1.37 -15.06
C THR A 218 -10.12 0.92 -15.86
N ASP A 219 -9.97 0.03 -16.84
CA ASP A 219 -11.07 -0.40 -17.73
C ASP A 219 -11.80 -1.69 -17.29
N ASP A 220 -11.20 -2.53 -16.42
CA ASP A 220 -11.82 -3.77 -15.93
C ASP A 220 -12.90 -3.57 -14.84
N ALA A 221 -13.40 -2.34 -14.67
CA ALA A 221 -14.41 -1.99 -13.65
C ALA A 221 -15.66 -1.35 -14.28
N ILE A 222 -16.35 -2.10 -15.15
CA ILE A 222 -17.76 -1.87 -15.53
C ILE A 222 -18.56 -3.15 -15.34
#